data_AF-A0A7C8AJY1-F1
#
_entry.id   AF-A0A7C8AJY1-F1
#
_cell.length_a   1.000
_cell.length_b   1.000
_cell.length_c   1.000
_cell.angle_alpha   90.00
_cell.angle_beta   90.00
_cell.angle_gamma   90.00
#
_symmetry.space_group_name_H-M   'P 1'
#
loop_
_entity.id
_entity.type
_entity.pdbx_description
1 polymer ?
#
loop_
_entity_poly.entity_id
_entity_poly.type
_entity_poly.pdbx_seq_one_letter_code
_entity_poly.pdbx_strand_id
1 'polypeptide(L)'
;MLNRSELLHLPTRELLSPTRLFFGSNAVPYPFVPDAPKPAQWLSFLTSLFEDDDESIDTLQEWAGYCLTADTSQQKMIMFVGPKRSGKGAIAKVLTAVLGQSNVVAPTFASLNHRFGLQDLLNRSLAMIPDARLSQRNDQAIIVERLLPITGEDLQTADRKNKSSVTTRLLTRFMILTNELPRLTDISGAFASRFVILSLWKSFYGKEDRTLCPVSGLAELLLAFCPCRSQWTAR
;
A
#
# COMPACT_ATOMS: atom_id res chain seq x y z
N MET A 1 24.69 -5.70 16.36
CA MET A 1 24.27 -6.53 15.21
C MET A 1 24.25 -5.64 13.98
N LEU A 2 25.25 -5.75 13.10
CA LEU A 2 25.28 -5.02 11.84
C LEU A 2 24.31 -5.72 10.86
N ASN A 3 23.16 -5.09 10.60
CA ASN A 3 22.26 -5.53 9.53
C ASN A 3 23.01 -5.38 8.20
N ARG A 4 23.27 -6.51 7.51
CA ARG A 4 23.75 -6.50 6.13
C ARG A 4 22.57 -6.13 5.23
N SER A 5 22.39 -4.85 4.96
CA SER A 5 21.41 -4.39 3.97
C SER A 5 21.95 -4.71 2.58
N GLU A 6 21.52 -5.80 1.97
CA GLU A 6 21.83 -6.11 0.56
C GLU A 6 20.96 -5.24 -0.35
N LEU A 7 21.49 -4.86 -1.52
CA LEU A 7 20.77 -4.04 -2.48
C LEU A 7 20.24 -4.93 -3.59
N LEU A 8 18.92 -5.07 -3.70
CA LEU A 8 18.30 -5.82 -4.79
C LEU A 8 18.10 -4.91 -6.01
N HIS A 9 18.74 -5.24 -7.13
CA HIS A 9 18.44 -4.61 -8.40
C HIS A 9 17.19 -5.27 -9.02
N LEU A 10 16.03 -4.64 -8.91
CA LEU A 10 14.75 -5.25 -9.29
C LEU A 10 14.69 -5.76 -10.75
N PRO A 11 15.21 -5.05 -11.77
CA PRO A 11 15.14 -5.53 -13.16
C PRO A 11 15.93 -6.83 -13.41
N THR A 12 17.12 -6.97 -12.83
CA THR A 12 17.97 -8.18 -13.02
C THR A 12 17.81 -9.21 -11.90
N ARG A 13 17.21 -8.81 -10.78
CA ARG A 13 17.11 -9.57 -9.51
C ARG A 13 18.46 -9.95 -8.90
N GLU A 14 19.50 -9.21 -9.25
CA GLU A 14 20.84 -9.40 -8.70
C GLU A 14 21.00 -8.68 -7.36
N LEU A 15 21.71 -9.33 -6.43
CA LEU A 15 22.11 -8.73 -5.17
C LEU A 15 23.43 -7.98 -5.37
N LEU A 16 23.37 -6.67 -5.19
CA LEU A 16 24.51 -5.78 -5.21
C LEU A 16 25.03 -5.57 -3.78
N SER A 17 26.35 -5.44 -3.67
CA SER A 17 26.99 -5.11 -2.40
C SER A 17 26.59 -3.70 -1.96
N PRO A 18 26.21 -3.49 -0.68
CA PRO A 18 25.91 -2.16 -0.18
C PRO A 18 27.12 -1.23 -0.33
N THR A 19 26.88 -0.06 -0.92
CA THR A 19 27.87 0.99 -1.09
C THR A 19 27.41 2.25 -0.39
N ARG A 20 28.35 3.05 0.14
CA ARG A 20 28.05 4.37 0.74
C ARG A 20 27.47 5.36 -0.27
N LEU A 21 27.62 5.09 -1.56
CA LEU A 21 27.07 5.90 -2.64
C LEU A 21 25.57 5.67 -2.86
N PHE A 22 25.01 4.58 -2.33
CA PHE A 22 23.60 4.26 -2.47
C PHE A 22 22.86 4.59 -1.17
N PHE A 23 21.90 5.51 -1.27
CA PHE A 23 21.03 5.88 -0.16
C PHE A 23 19.59 5.52 -0.51
N GLY A 24 18.99 4.61 0.27
CA GLY A 24 17.59 4.25 0.19
C GLY A 24 16.83 4.75 1.42
N SER A 25 15.66 5.35 1.21
CA SER A 25 14.77 5.78 2.30
C SER A 25 13.91 4.64 2.85
N ASN A 26 13.74 3.56 2.09
CA ASN A 26 12.96 2.38 2.44
C ASN A 26 13.81 1.12 2.33
N ALA A 27 13.63 0.19 3.26
CA ALA A 27 14.20 -1.15 3.23
C ALA A 27 13.24 -2.12 3.90
N VAL A 28 13.25 -3.38 3.47
CA VAL A 28 12.45 -4.46 4.10
C VAL A 28 13.28 -5.18 5.18
N PRO A 29 12.65 -5.69 6.26
CA PRO A 29 13.39 -6.25 7.40
C PRO A 29 13.83 -7.71 7.22
N TYR A 30 13.87 -8.23 5.99
CA TYR A 30 14.16 -9.63 5.69
C TYR A 30 14.89 -9.74 4.34
N PRO A 31 15.70 -10.79 4.12
CA PRO A 31 16.50 -10.94 2.91
C PRO A 31 15.65 -11.34 1.69
N PHE A 32 16.15 -11.02 0.49
CA PHE A 32 15.60 -11.54 -0.76
C PHE A 32 16.09 -12.96 -0.98
N VAL A 33 15.17 -13.87 -1.33
CA VAL A 33 15.48 -15.27 -1.63
C VAL A 33 15.00 -15.56 -3.06
N PRO A 34 15.91 -15.69 -4.05
CA PRO A 34 15.54 -15.84 -5.46
C PRO A 34 14.62 -17.05 -5.74
N ASP A 35 14.86 -18.16 -5.04
CA ASP A 35 14.17 -19.43 -5.23
C ASP A 35 13.19 -19.74 -4.06
N ALA A 36 12.64 -18.71 -3.42
CA ALA A 36 11.66 -18.92 -2.37
C ALA A 36 10.43 -19.67 -2.94
N PRO A 37 9.86 -20.62 -2.19
CA PRO A 37 8.65 -21.31 -2.64
C PRO A 37 7.49 -20.32 -2.78
N LYS A 38 6.48 -20.68 -3.57
CA LYS A 38 5.25 -19.88 -3.66
C LYS A 38 4.58 -19.82 -2.28
N PRO A 39 4.08 -18.65 -1.85
CA PRO A 39 3.48 -18.49 -0.53
C PRO A 39 2.08 -19.12 -0.50
N ALA A 40 2.00 -20.44 -0.35
CA ALA A 40 0.77 -21.22 -0.52
C ALA A 40 -0.35 -20.79 0.43
N GLN A 41 -0.02 -20.41 1.67
CA GLN A 41 -1.00 -19.93 2.65
C GLN A 41 -1.59 -18.57 2.26
N TRP A 42 -0.77 -17.68 1.72
CA TRP A 42 -1.21 -16.38 1.22
C TRP A 42 -2.10 -16.53 -0.01
N LEU A 43 -1.67 -17.34 -0.99
CA LEU A 43 -2.48 -17.59 -2.18
C LEU A 43 -3.82 -18.27 -1.83
N SER A 44 -3.81 -19.27 -0.94
CA SER A 44 -5.04 -19.89 -0.46
C SER A 44 -5.95 -18.91 0.26
N PHE A 45 -5.38 -17.99 1.05
CA PHE A 45 -6.15 -16.91 1.68
C PHE A 45 -6.76 -15.99 0.62
N LEU A 46 -6.01 -15.57 -0.41
CA LEU A 46 -6.53 -14.74 -1.48
C LEU A 46 -7.64 -15.43 -2.28
N THR A 47 -7.47 -16.69 -2.67
CA THR A 47 -8.53 -17.51 -3.30
C THR A 47 -9.76 -17.62 -2.39
N SER A 48 -9.57 -17.71 -1.06
CA SER A 48 -10.72 -17.72 -0.14
C SER A 48 -11.50 -16.41 -0.13
N LEU A 49 -10.83 -15.27 -0.40
CA LEU A 49 -11.42 -13.93 -0.43
C LEU A 49 -12.08 -13.60 -1.77
N PHE A 50 -11.38 -13.88 -2.87
CA PHE A 50 -11.73 -13.46 -4.23
C PHE A 50 -12.31 -14.59 -5.10
N GLU A 51 -12.31 -15.84 -4.61
CA GLU A 51 -12.76 -17.02 -5.36
C GLU A 51 -12.01 -17.16 -6.69
N ASP A 52 -12.74 -17.12 -7.80
CA ASP A 52 -12.22 -17.27 -9.17
C ASP A 52 -11.87 -15.91 -9.81
N ASP A 53 -11.87 -14.81 -9.03
CA ASP A 53 -11.43 -13.48 -9.49
C ASP A 53 -9.89 -13.35 -9.40
N ASP A 54 -9.22 -14.06 -10.29
CA ASP A 54 -7.76 -14.04 -10.45
C ASP A 54 -7.23 -12.62 -10.75
N GLU A 55 -8.05 -11.78 -11.40
CA GLU A 55 -7.70 -10.40 -11.75
C GLU A 55 -7.56 -9.51 -10.51
N SER A 56 -8.48 -9.64 -9.53
CA SER A 56 -8.35 -8.96 -8.24
C SER A 56 -7.15 -9.46 -7.43
N ILE A 57 -6.85 -10.77 -7.50
CA ILE A 57 -5.68 -11.38 -6.85
C ILE A 57 -4.39 -10.81 -7.44
N ASP A 58 -4.26 -10.80 -8.76
CA ASP A 58 -3.12 -10.24 -9.48
C ASP A 58 -2.98 -8.73 -9.20
N THR A 59 -4.09 -7.99 -9.22
CA THR A 59 -4.12 -6.55 -8.89
C THR A 59 -3.57 -6.26 -7.49
N LEU A 60 -3.99 -7.03 -6.48
CA LEU A 60 -3.48 -6.87 -5.12
C LEU A 60 -1.98 -7.22 -5.03
N GLN A 61 -1.54 -8.25 -5.75
CA GLN A 61 -0.14 -8.63 -5.78
C GLN A 61 0.73 -7.57 -6.46
N GLU A 62 0.28 -7.03 -7.59
CA GLU A 62 0.94 -5.91 -8.28
C GLU A 62 0.98 -4.66 -7.42
N TRP A 63 -0.11 -4.33 -6.71
CA TRP A 63 -0.14 -3.21 -5.77
C TRP A 63 0.91 -3.36 -4.66
N ALA A 64 1.02 -4.55 -4.07
CA ALA A 64 2.03 -4.84 -3.06
C ALA A 64 3.46 -4.68 -3.62
N GLY A 65 3.69 -5.20 -4.82
CA GLY A 65 4.94 -5.06 -5.58
C GLY A 65 5.32 -3.62 -5.82
N TYR A 66 4.37 -2.84 -6.31
CA TYR A 66 4.52 -1.42 -6.55
C TYR A 66 4.88 -0.66 -5.27
N CYS A 67 4.25 -1.01 -4.14
CA CYS A 67 4.56 -0.42 -2.84
C CYS A 67 5.98 -0.71 -2.32
N LEU A 68 6.65 -1.78 -2.79
CA LEU A 68 8.03 -2.09 -2.44
C LEU A 68 9.05 -1.19 -3.17
N THR A 69 8.62 -0.51 -4.22
CA THR A 69 9.48 0.37 -5.02
C THR A 69 9.34 1.83 -4.60
N ALA A 70 10.26 2.68 -5.07
CA ALA A 70 10.14 4.14 -4.99
C ALA A 70 9.36 4.75 -6.18
N ASP A 71 8.86 3.90 -7.10
CA ASP A 71 8.10 4.34 -8.26
C ASP A 71 6.70 4.81 -7.84
N THR A 72 6.31 5.98 -8.31
CA THR A 72 4.99 6.58 -8.12
C THR A 72 4.29 6.94 -9.43
N SER A 73 4.86 6.55 -10.58
CA SER A 73 4.41 6.96 -11.91
C SER A 73 3.02 6.48 -12.29
N GLN A 74 2.48 5.46 -11.62
CA GLN A 74 1.13 4.97 -11.89
C GLN A 74 0.05 5.95 -11.43
N GLN A 75 0.37 6.81 -10.45
CA GLN A 75 -0.57 7.81 -9.92
C GLN A 75 -1.94 7.21 -9.55
N LYS A 76 -1.94 5.99 -9.01
CA LYS A 76 -3.12 5.27 -8.52
C LYS A 76 -3.11 5.12 -6.99
N MET A 77 -4.30 5.11 -6.43
CA MET A 77 -4.62 4.72 -5.05
C MET A 77 -5.46 3.45 -5.10
N ILE A 78 -5.36 2.58 -4.10
CA ILE A 78 -6.21 1.39 -4.01
C ILE A 78 -7.28 1.58 -2.93
N MET A 79 -8.47 1.07 -3.18
CA MET A 79 -9.59 1.06 -2.24
C MET A 79 -10.13 -0.36 -2.10
N PHE A 80 -10.16 -0.87 -0.88
CA PHE A 80 -10.83 -2.13 -0.54
C PHE A 80 -12.21 -1.83 0.03
N VAL A 81 -13.23 -2.37 -0.62
CA VAL A 81 -14.63 -2.22 -0.23
C VAL A 81 -15.16 -3.59 0.18
N GLY A 82 -15.91 -3.68 1.28
CA GLY A 82 -16.55 -4.94 1.66
C GLY A 82 -17.04 -4.93 3.10
N PRO A 83 -17.87 -5.88 3.56
CA PRO A 83 -18.44 -5.84 4.90
C PRO A 83 -17.38 -5.99 6.01
N LYS A 84 -17.80 -5.80 7.27
CA LYS A 84 -16.95 -6.14 8.41
C LYS A 84 -16.54 -7.61 8.34
N ARG A 85 -15.32 -7.90 8.80
CA ARG A 85 -14.72 -9.25 8.78
C ARG A 85 -14.58 -9.86 7.38
N SER A 86 -14.36 -9.04 6.35
CA SER A 86 -14.11 -9.48 4.96
C SER A 86 -12.65 -9.79 4.62
N GLY A 87 -11.74 -9.84 5.59
CA GLY A 87 -10.31 -10.06 5.34
C GLY A 87 -9.46 -8.79 5.09
N LYS A 88 -10.06 -7.60 4.96
CA LYS A 88 -9.34 -6.30 4.81
C LYS A 88 -8.21 -6.11 5.83
N GLY A 89 -8.48 -6.40 7.11
CA GLY A 89 -7.49 -6.26 8.17
C GLY A 89 -6.36 -7.29 8.08
N ALA A 90 -6.61 -8.49 7.54
CA ALA A 90 -5.58 -9.48 7.30
C ALA A 90 -4.69 -9.08 6.12
N ILE A 91 -5.25 -8.57 5.03
CA ILE A 91 -4.49 -7.98 3.90
C ILE A 91 -3.59 -6.85 4.41
N ALA A 92 -4.14 -5.91 5.18
CA ALA A 92 -3.36 -4.79 5.74
C ALA A 92 -2.20 -5.28 6.63
N LYS A 93 -2.41 -6.33 7.44
CA LYS A 93 -1.36 -6.94 8.26
C LYS A 93 -0.26 -7.57 7.41
N VAL A 94 -0.63 -8.34 6.37
CA VAL A 94 0.34 -8.97 5.47
C VAL A 94 1.15 -7.92 4.72
N LEU A 95 0.50 -6.92 4.13
CA LEU A 95 1.19 -5.81 3.45
C LEU A 95 2.13 -5.05 4.40
N THR A 96 1.72 -4.83 5.64
CA THR A 96 2.58 -4.17 6.65
C THR A 96 3.81 -5.02 6.97
N ALA A 97 3.64 -6.34 7.10
CA ALA A 97 4.75 -7.25 7.39
C ALA A 97 5.72 -7.35 6.20
N VAL A 98 5.20 -7.37 4.97
CA VAL A 98 5.97 -7.41 3.72
C VAL A 98 6.71 -6.11 3.48
N LEU A 99 6.04 -4.96 3.60
CA LEU A 99 6.70 -3.67 3.42
C LEU A 99 7.63 -3.33 4.58
N GLY A 100 7.41 -3.92 5.75
CA GLY A 100 8.10 -3.57 6.98
C GLY A 100 7.39 -2.44 7.72
N GLN A 101 7.30 -2.58 9.04
CA GLN A 101 6.57 -1.65 9.91
C GLN A 101 7.05 -0.20 9.80
N SER A 102 8.33 0.03 9.47
CA SER A 102 8.91 1.36 9.28
C SER A 102 8.41 2.07 8.02
N ASN A 103 7.92 1.33 7.03
CA ASN A 103 7.56 1.88 5.72
C ASN A 103 6.05 2.14 5.59
N VAL A 104 5.25 1.72 6.57
CA VAL A 104 3.80 1.84 6.59
C VAL A 104 3.35 2.78 7.70
N VAL A 105 2.39 3.63 7.39
CA VAL A 105 1.69 4.49 8.35
C VAL A 105 0.17 4.35 8.20
N ALA A 106 -0.56 4.62 9.28
CA ALA A 106 -2.02 4.47 9.30
C ALA A 106 -2.74 5.77 9.67
N PRO A 107 -2.66 6.83 8.84
CA PRO A 107 -3.31 8.10 9.14
C PRO A 107 -4.83 8.01 8.98
N THR A 108 -5.54 8.90 9.65
CA THR A 108 -6.95 9.19 9.39
C THR A 108 -7.07 10.42 8.49
N PHE A 109 -8.20 10.60 7.78
CA PHE A 109 -8.44 11.84 7.03
C PHE A 109 -8.30 13.09 7.91
N ALA A 110 -8.87 13.05 9.11
CA ALA A 110 -8.74 14.15 10.07
C ALA A 110 -7.27 14.46 10.42
N SER A 111 -6.42 13.45 10.60
CA SER A 111 -5.01 13.65 10.89
C SER A 111 -4.24 14.28 9.72
N LEU A 112 -4.58 13.89 8.48
CA LEU A 112 -3.96 14.44 7.26
C LEU A 112 -4.32 15.91 7.03
N ASN A 113 -5.49 16.34 7.52
CA ASN A 113 -5.91 17.73 7.42
C ASN A 113 -5.22 18.65 8.45
N HIS A 114 -4.58 18.07 9.46
CA HIS A 114 -3.90 18.85 10.49
C HIS A 114 -2.58 19.45 9.97
N ARG A 115 -2.10 20.55 10.57
CA ARG A 115 -0.86 21.24 10.16
C ARG A 115 0.35 20.31 9.96
N PHE A 116 0.53 19.34 10.85
CA PHE A 116 1.65 18.39 10.81
C PHE A 116 1.28 17.03 10.18
N GLY A 117 0.13 16.92 9.52
CA GLY A 117 -0.43 15.66 9.05
C GLY A 117 0.43 14.95 8.00
N LEU A 118 1.20 15.70 7.22
CA LEU A 118 2.07 15.15 6.18
C LEU A 118 3.44 14.71 6.72
N GLN A 119 3.81 15.08 7.95
CA GLN A 119 5.10 14.72 8.54
C GLN A 119 5.29 13.20 8.58
N ASP A 120 4.22 12.47 8.90
CA ASP A 120 4.28 11.02 9.06
C ASP A 120 4.40 10.29 7.71
N LEU A 121 4.10 10.96 6.60
CA LEU A 121 4.25 10.39 5.25
C LEU A 121 5.70 10.45 4.74
N LEU A 122 6.56 11.27 5.36
CA LEU A 122 7.95 11.41 4.95
C LEU A 122 8.68 10.07 5.05
N ASN A 123 9.26 9.61 3.94
CA ASN A 123 9.97 8.33 3.83
C ASN A 123 9.08 7.12 4.21
N ARG A 124 7.81 7.15 3.81
CA ARG A 124 6.89 6.01 3.91
C ARG A 124 6.39 5.62 2.53
N SER A 125 6.36 4.32 2.28
CA SER A 125 5.92 3.74 1.01
C SER A 125 4.40 3.63 0.91
N LEU A 126 3.72 3.45 2.03
CA LEU A 126 2.29 3.17 2.07
C LEU A 126 1.60 3.85 3.27
N ALA A 127 0.53 4.59 2.98
CA ALA A 127 -0.40 5.11 3.97
C ALA A 127 -1.72 4.34 3.88
N MET A 128 -2.06 3.63 4.95
CA MET A 128 -3.31 2.89 5.08
C MET A 128 -4.35 3.72 5.83
N ILE A 129 -5.50 3.98 5.23
CA ILE A 129 -6.57 4.74 5.86
C ILE A 129 -7.69 3.76 6.25
N PRO A 130 -7.75 3.31 7.52
CA PRO A 130 -8.78 2.39 7.97
C PRO A 130 -10.13 3.09 8.23
N ASP A 131 -11.22 2.33 8.07
CA ASP A 131 -12.61 2.76 8.36
C ASP A 131 -12.98 4.11 7.74
N ALA A 132 -12.59 4.27 6.48
CA ALA A 132 -12.83 5.46 5.68
C ALA A 132 -14.33 5.60 5.36
N ARG A 133 -15.10 6.22 6.27
CA ARG A 133 -16.51 6.60 6.04
C ARG A 133 -16.61 7.84 5.16
N LEU A 134 -16.19 7.67 3.92
CA LEU A 134 -16.05 8.67 2.86
C LEU A 134 -17.37 9.33 2.38
N SER A 135 -18.43 9.29 3.19
CA SER A 135 -19.75 9.88 2.88
C SER A 135 -19.90 11.32 3.41
N GLN A 136 -18.92 11.86 4.13
CA GLN A 136 -18.95 13.23 4.64
C GLN A 136 -18.28 14.21 3.65
N ARG A 137 -18.87 15.40 3.46
CA ARG A 137 -18.31 16.45 2.59
C ARG A 137 -16.86 16.81 2.94
N ASN A 138 -16.51 16.79 4.22
CA ASN A 138 -15.16 17.11 4.68
C ASN A 138 -14.12 16.08 4.21
N ASP A 139 -14.48 14.81 4.10
CA ASP A 139 -13.55 13.78 3.65
C ASP A 139 -13.21 13.94 2.17
N GLN A 140 -14.20 14.33 1.35
CA GLN A 140 -13.98 14.62 -0.07
C GLN A 140 -13.01 15.81 -0.27
N ALA A 141 -13.17 16.87 0.52
CA ALA A 141 -12.26 18.01 0.49
C ALA A 141 -10.82 17.59 0.80
N ILE A 142 -10.62 16.74 1.83
CA ILE A 142 -9.29 16.25 2.20
C ILE A 142 -8.67 15.41 1.08
N ILE A 143 -9.45 14.56 0.40
CA ILE A 143 -8.91 13.77 -0.70
C ILE A 143 -8.47 14.68 -1.85
N VAL A 144 -9.26 15.68 -2.20
CA VAL A 144 -8.94 16.62 -3.28
C VAL A 144 -7.75 17.52 -2.93
N GLU A 145 -7.66 18.00 -1.69
CA GLU A 145 -6.61 18.93 -1.27
C GLU A 145 -5.30 18.24 -0.87
N ARG A 146 -5.34 16.96 -0.47
CA ARG A 146 -4.16 16.22 0.03
C ARG A 146 -3.81 15.02 -0.82
N LEU A 147 -4.73 14.06 -0.94
CA LEU A 147 -4.40 12.76 -1.55
C LEU A 147 -4.19 12.89 -3.06
N LEU A 148 -5.00 13.68 -3.77
CA LEU A 148 -4.85 13.86 -5.21
C LEU A 148 -3.50 14.51 -5.56
N PRO A 149 -3.09 15.66 -5.00
CA PRO A 149 -1.77 16.24 -5.30
C PRO A 149 -0.61 15.28 -5.00
N ILE A 150 -0.66 14.58 -3.85
CA ILE A 150 0.36 13.58 -3.49
C ILE A 150 0.43 12.45 -4.52
N THR A 151 -0.73 11.89 -4.88
CA THR A 151 -0.82 10.80 -5.85
C THR A 151 -0.40 11.25 -7.25
N GLY A 152 -0.63 12.53 -7.58
CA GLY A 152 -0.21 13.15 -8.84
C GLY A 152 1.26 13.54 -8.89
N GLU A 153 2.06 13.17 -7.88
CA GLU A 153 3.49 13.47 -7.78
C GLU A 153 3.84 14.96 -7.59
N ASP A 154 2.87 15.77 -7.20
CA ASP A 154 3.08 17.19 -6.91
C ASP A 154 3.96 17.39 -5.66
N LEU A 155 4.80 18.43 -5.68
CA LEU A 155 5.60 18.81 -4.52
C LEU A 155 4.71 19.18 -3.33
N GLN A 156 4.95 18.55 -2.18
CA GLN A 156 4.25 18.84 -0.95
C GLN A 156 5.17 19.45 0.08
N THR A 157 4.67 20.46 0.79
CA THR A 157 5.35 21.04 1.96
C THR A 157 4.84 20.36 3.23
N ALA A 158 5.69 19.54 3.84
CA ALA A 158 5.43 18.90 5.12
C ALA A 158 6.00 19.76 6.25
N ASP A 159 5.11 20.40 7.02
CA ASP A 159 5.46 21.03 8.29
C ASP A 159 5.87 19.96 9.31
N ARG A 160 6.94 20.23 10.05
CA ARG A 160 7.47 19.30 11.05
C ARG A 160 7.48 19.94 12.43
N LYS A 161 6.98 19.24 13.44
CA LYS A 161 6.87 19.79 14.80
C LYS A 161 8.28 20.09 15.34
N ASN A 162 8.50 21.34 15.75
CA ASN A 162 9.79 21.84 16.27
C ASN A 162 10.97 21.70 15.29
N LYS A 163 10.72 21.63 13.98
CA LYS A 163 11.74 21.53 12.93
C LYS A 163 11.36 22.40 11.73
N SER A 164 12.31 22.67 10.84
CA SER A 164 12.01 23.33 9.56
C SER A 164 11.06 22.47 8.72
N SER A 165 10.19 23.11 7.94
CA SER A 165 9.38 22.43 6.92
C SER A 165 10.29 21.82 5.85
N VAL A 166 9.78 20.79 5.16
CA VAL A 166 10.45 20.18 4.02
C VAL A 166 9.48 20.15 2.86
N THR A 167 9.92 20.69 1.72
CA THR A 167 9.19 20.58 0.45
C THR A 167 9.82 19.48 -0.37
N THR A 168 9.04 18.43 -0.66
CA THR A 168 9.51 17.29 -1.44
C THR A 168 8.35 16.55 -2.08
N ARG A 169 8.66 15.68 -3.04
CA ARG A 169 7.70 14.71 -3.57
C ARG A 169 7.56 13.56 -2.58
N LEU A 170 6.34 13.27 -2.15
CA LEU A 170 6.07 12.16 -1.25
C LEU A 170 5.95 10.87 -2.07
N LEU A 171 6.73 9.84 -1.71
CA LEU A 171 6.72 8.52 -2.36
C LEU A 171 5.59 7.61 -1.84
N THR A 172 4.66 8.18 -1.07
CA THR A 172 3.65 7.43 -0.35
C THR A 172 2.46 7.15 -1.24
N ARG A 173 2.09 5.86 -1.35
CA ARG A 173 0.84 5.44 -1.98
C ARG A 173 -0.26 5.31 -0.93
N PHE A 174 -1.51 5.54 -1.32
CA PHE A 174 -2.66 5.42 -0.41
C PHE A 174 -3.43 4.13 -0.63
N MET A 175 -3.74 3.45 0.48
CA MET A 175 -4.64 2.30 0.53
C MET A 175 -5.80 2.64 1.46
N ILE A 176 -7.02 2.67 0.93
CA ILE A 176 -8.23 3.00 1.69
C ILE A 176 -8.99 1.71 1.99
N LEU A 177 -9.39 1.52 3.25
CA LEU A 177 -10.21 0.39 3.68
C LEU A 177 -11.58 0.91 4.12
N THR A 178 -12.63 0.55 3.39
CA THR A 178 -14.01 0.96 3.70
C THR A 178 -14.96 -0.22 3.76
N ASN A 179 -16.08 -0.04 4.47
CA ASN A 179 -17.15 -1.02 4.49
C ASN A 179 -18.13 -0.86 3.33
N GLU A 180 -18.32 0.37 2.88
CA GLU A 180 -19.27 0.74 1.84
C GLU A 180 -18.55 1.56 0.78
N LEU A 181 -18.96 1.38 -0.48
CA LEU A 181 -18.44 2.19 -1.57
C LEU A 181 -18.87 3.64 -1.32
N PRO A 182 -17.93 4.59 -1.30
CA PRO A 182 -18.30 5.97 -1.10
C PRO A 182 -19.03 6.56 -2.30
N ARG A 183 -19.93 7.50 -2.01
CA ARG A 183 -20.49 8.37 -3.05
C ARG A 183 -19.44 9.43 -3.38
N LEU A 184 -18.67 9.16 -4.42
CA LEU A 184 -17.69 10.09 -4.94
C LEU A 184 -18.41 11.10 -5.81
N THR A 185 -18.80 12.23 -5.24
CA THR A 185 -19.35 13.36 -5.99
C THR A 185 -18.18 14.13 -6.60
N ASP A 186 -17.66 13.62 -7.72
CA ASP A 186 -16.72 14.35 -8.55
C ASP A 186 -17.37 14.64 -9.90
N ILE A 187 -17.50 15.93 -10.22
CA ILE A 187 -18.07 16.42 -11.49
C ILE A 187 -17.07 16.21 -12.65
N SER A 188 -15.78 16.00 -12.34
CA SER A 188 -14.68 15.96 -13.32
C SER A 188 -14.18 14.54 -13.67
N GLY A 189 -14.53 13.52 -12.89
CA GLY A 189 -14.06 12.13 -13.07
C GLY A 189 -12.57 11.89 -12.77
N ALA A 190 -11.79 12.95 -12.52
CA ALA A 190 -10.36 12.88 -12.20
C ALA A 190 -10.09 12.15 -10.88
N PHE A 191 -11.05 12.19 -9.96
CA PHE A 191 -11.01 11.44 -8.72
C PHE A 191 -11.14 9.94 -8.98
N ALA A 192 -12.14 9.53 -9.76
CA ALA A 192 -12.46 8.13 -10.00
C ALA A 192 -11.34 7.41 -10.78
N SER A 193 -10.70 8.08 -11.73
CA SER A 193 -9.64 7.49 -12.57
C SER A 193 -8.37 7.13 -11.79
N ARG A 194 -8.18 7.69 -10.59
CA ARG A 194 -7.05 7.38 -9.71
C ARG A 194 -7.32 6.23 -8.73
N PHE A 195 -8.56 5.73 -8.64
CA PHE A 195 -8.88 4.61 -7.74
C PHE A 195 -8.88 3.29 -8.48
N VAL A 196 -8.15 2.34 -7.91
CA VAL A 196 -8.29 0.91 -8.16
C VAL A 196 -9.17 0.35 -7.05
N ILE A 197 -10.34 -0.19 -7.39
CA ILE A 197 -11.31 -0.67 -6.40
C ILE A 197 -11.30 -2.18 -6.38
N LEU A 198 -10.99 -2.77 -5.23
CA LEU A 198 -11.11 -4.21 -4.98
C LEU A 198 -12.30 -4.46 -4.04
N SER A 199 -13.27 -5.22 -4.53
CA SER A 199 -14.49 -5.53 -3.79
C SER A 199 -14.40 -6.91 -3.15
N LEU A 200 -14.57 -6.96 -1.83
CA LEU A 200 -14.57 -8.16 -1.01
C LEU A 200 -16.02 -8.45 -0.60
N TRP A 201 -16.62 -9.47 -1.20
CA TRP A 201 -18.04 -9.79 -0.98
C TRP A 201 -18.27 -10.72 0.22
N LYS A 202 -17.27 -11.52 0.57
CA LYS A 202 -17.35 -12.48 1.68
C LYS A 202 -17.17 -11.82 3.04
N SER A 203 -17.92 -12.32 4.02
CA SER A 203 -17.70 -12.02 5.44
C SER A 203 -17.43 -13.32 6.18
N PHE A 204 -16.35 -13.34 6.97
CA PHE A 204 -15.98 -14.46 7.85
C PHE A 204 -16.53 -14.27 9.27
N TYR A 205 -17.57 -13.46 9.42
CA TYR A 205 -18.22 -13.23 10.70
C TYR A 205 -18.74 -14.57 11.28
N GLY A 206 -18.32 -14.91 12.50
CA GLY A 206 -18.66 -16.18 13.16
C GLY A 206 -17.84 -17.40 12.73
N LYS A 207 -17.01 -17.29 11.68
CA LYS A 207 -16.02 -18.30 11.25
C LYS A 207 -14.61 -17.71 11.31
N GLU A 208 -14.32 -17.01 12.40
CA GLU A 208 -13.05 -16.31 12.57
C GLU A 208 -11.95 -17.30 12.91
N ASP A 209 -11.04 -17.54 11.97
CA ASP A 209 -9.77 -18.16 12.29
C ASP A 209 -8.79 -17.09 12.80
N ARG A 210 -8.54 -17.10 14.11
CA ARG A 210 -7.58 -16.18 14.76
C ARG A 210 -6.13 -16.64 14.64
N THR A 211 -5.91 -17.89 14.23
CA THR A 211 -4.58 -18.46 13.99
C THR A 211 -4.12 -18.26 12.55
N LEU A 212 -5.02 -17.79 11.67
CA LEU A 212 -4.73 -17.43 10.30
C LEU A 212 -3.80 -16.20 10.27
N CYS A 213 -2.52 -16.46 10.43
CA CYS A 213 -1.46 -15.54 10.06
C CYS A 213 -1.01 -15.97 8.66
N PRO A 214 -1.41 -15.28 7.58
CA PRO A 214 -0.96 -15.63 6.22
C PRO A 214 0.55 -15.39 6.03
N VAL A 215 1.24 -14.96 7.09
CA VAL A 215 2.64 -14.58 7.13
C VAL A 215 3.48 -15.79 7.56
N SER A 216 3.43 -16.87 6.79
CA SER A 216 4.52 -17.85 6.80
C SER A 216 5.48 -17.46 5.67
N GLY A 217 6.74 -17.16 6.02
CA GLY A 217 7.78 -16.81 5.04
C GLY A 217 7.60 -15.45 4.35
N LEU A 218 8.04 -14.35 5.00
CA LEU A 218 8.02 -13.01 4.37
C LEU A 218 8.82 -12.92 3.07
N ALA A 219 9.90 -13.70 2.94
CA ALA A 219 10.69 -13.77 1.73
C ALA A 219 9.92 -14.40 0.54
N GLU A 220 9.02 -15.35 0.82
CA GLU A 220 8.17 -16.01 -0.21
C GLU A 220 7.17 -15.04 -0.82
N LEU A 221 6.67 -14.11 0.01
CA LEU A 221 5.74 -13.07 -0.40
C LEU A 221 6.38 -12.07 -1.37
N LEU A 222 7.67 -11.75 -1.25
CA LEU A 222 8.35 -10.85 -2.21
C LEU A 222 8.33 -11.36 -3.64
N LEU A 223 8.42 -12.68 -3.86
CA LEU A 223 8.37 -13.26 -5.20
C LEU A 223 6.97 -13.19 -5.81
N ALA A 224 5.94 -13.42 -4.99
CA ALA A 224 4.54 -13.25 -5.41
C ALA A 224 4.23 -11.79 -5.81
N PHE A 225 4.93 -10.82 -5.19
CA PHE A 225 4.78 -9.40 -5.45
C PHE A 225 5.79 -8.83 -6.46
N CYS A 226 6.69 -9.64 -7.02
CA CYS A 226 7.72 -9.13 -7.92
C CYS A 226 7.08 -8.70 -9.27
N PRO A 227 7.22 -7.42 -9.67
CA PRO A 227 6.44 -6.84 -10.76
C PRO A 227 7.00 -7.33 -12.11
N CYS A 228 6.53 -8.49 -12.58
CA CYS A 228 6.81 -8.93 -13.95
C CYS A 228 5.72 -8.50 -14.95
N ARG A 229 4.68 -7.77 -14.50
CA ARG A 229 3.54 -7.34 -15.32
C ARG A 229 3.00 -5.97 -14.87
N SER A 230 3.73 -4.88 -15.04
CA SER A 230 3.14 -3.54 -14.86
C SER A 230 2.24 -3.22 -16.07
N GLN A 231 0.98 -3.69 -16.07
CA GLN A 231 -0.01 -3.41 -17.14
C GLN A 231 -0.95 -2.22 -16.85
N TRP A 232 -0.65 -1.41 -15.84
CA TRP A 232 -1.47 -0.26 -15.43
C TRP A 232 -1.58 0.87 -16.45
N THR A 233 -0.84 0.83 -17.57
CA THR A 233 -0.94 1.82 -18.65
C THR A 233 -2.19 1.73 -19.52
N ALA A 234 -3.09 0.76 -19.29
CA ALA A 234 -4.26 0.53 -20.15
C ALA A 234 -5.62 0.37 -19.42
N ARG A 235 -5.73 0.77 -18.13
CA ARG A 235 -6.97 0.64 -17.34
C ARG A 235 -7.37 1.91 -16.59
#